data_AF-A0A7C7M952-F1
#
_entry.id   AF-A0A7C7M952-F1
#
_cell.length_a   1.000
_cell.length_b   1.000
_cell.length_c   1.000
_cell.angle_alpha   90.00
_cell.angle_beta   90.00
_cell.angle_gamma   90.00
#
_symmetry.space_group_name_H-M   'P 1'
#
loop_
_entity.id
_entity.type
_entity.pdbx_description
1 polymer ?
#
loop_
_entity_poly.entity_id
_entity_poly.type
_entity_poly.pdbx_seq_one_letter_code
_entity_poly.pdbx_strand_id
1 'polypeptide(L)' 'MENIGRKMVEIAEMAVASLSAKEVHEKKEAGESIVILDVREPDEWEQGVIEGAVLLSRGRIESRLEELVPDKDALIVTH' A
#
# COMPACT_ATOMS: atom_id res chain seq x y z
N MET A 1 -17.67 -9.32 -23.26
CA MET A 1 -16.29 -8.81 -23.17
C MET A 1 -15.74 -9.20 -21.81
N GLU A 2 -14.59 -9.85 -21.77
CA GLU A 2 -13.86 -10.14 -20.53
C GLU A 2 -13.48 -8.81 -19.86
N ASN A 3 -13.68 -8.68 -18.55
CA ASN A 3 -13.35 -7.44 -17.83
C ASN A 3 -11.83 -7.39 -17.59
N ILE A 4 -11.11 -6.68 -18.46
CA ILE A 4 -9.65 -6.52 -18.41
C ILE A 4 -9.18 -6.07 -17.02
N GLY A 5 -9.93 -5.17 -16.36
CA GLY A 5 -9.58 -4.69 -15.02
C GLY A 5 -9.56 -5.81 -13.99
N ARG A 6 -10.56 -6.69 -13.98
CA ARG A 6 -10.60 -7.84 -13.06
C ARG A 6 -9.41 -8.78 -13.30
N LYS A 7 -9.10 -9.06 -14.57
CA LYS A 7 -7.97 -9.94 -14.93
C LYS A 7 -6.62 -9.36 -14.49
N MET A 8 -6.46 -8.04 -14.58
CA MET A 8 -5.25 -7.36 -14.08
C MET A 8 -5.10 -7.48 -12.57
N VAL A 9 -6.21 -7.37 -11.82
CA VAL A 9 -6.21 -7.59 -10.36
C VAL A 9 -5.83 -9.02 -10.02
N GLU A 10 -6.44 -10.02 -10.66
CA GLU A 10 -6.12 -11.44 -10.45
C GLU A 10 -4.62 -11.73 -10.70
N ILE A 11 -4.04 -11.17 -11.75
CA ILE A 11 -2.61 -11.30 -12.05
C ILE A 11 -1.75 -10.63 -10.96
N ALA A 12 -2.14 -9.44 -10.50
CA ALA A 12 -1.42 -8.72 -9.46
C ALA A 12 -1.44 -9.48 -8.12
N GLU A 13 -2.60 -10.02 -7.73
CA GLU A 13 -2.75 -10.84 -6.52
C GLU A 13 -1.90 -12.12 -6.54
N MET A 14 -1.64 -12.68 -7.73
CA MET A 14 -0.74 -13.83 -7.88
C MET A 14 0.75 -13.45 -7.85
N ALA A 15 1.09 -12.22 -8.21
CA ALA A 15 2.47 -11.76 -8.34
C ALA A 15 3.00 -11.02 -7.10
N VAL A 16 2.10 -10.45 -6.29
CA VAL A 16 2.43 -9.63 -5.13
C VAL A 16 1.94 -10.31 -3.86
N ALA A 17 2.82 -10.45 -2.86
CA ALA A 17 2.44 -11.00 -1.58
C ALA A 17 1.44 -10.09 -0.86
N SER A 18 0.45 -10.68 -0.18
CA SER A 18 -0.51 -9.96 0.64
C SER A 18 -0.35 -10.32 2.12
N LEU A 19 -0.68 -9.36 2.97
CA LEU A 19 -0.75 -9.52 4.42
C LEU A 19 -2.14 -9.11 4.89
N SER A 20 -2.68 -9.82 5.86
CA SER A 20 -3.89 -9.41 6.56
C SER A 20 -3.61 -8.20 7.46
N ALA A 21 -4.64 -7.40 7.73
CA ALA A 21 -4.54 -6.27 8.66
C ALA A 21 -4.00 -6.69 10.05
N LYS A 22 -4.33 -7.91 10.49
CA LYS A 22 -3.84 -8.48 11.74
C LYS A 22 -2.33 -8.73 11.69
N GLU A 23 -1.83 -9.35 10.63
CA GLU A 23 -0.38 -9.59 10.47
C GLU A 23 0.40 -8.28 10.41
N VAL A 24 -0.11 -7.27 9.69
CA VAL A 24 0.51 -5.95 9.63
C VAL A 24 0.57 -5.32 11.03
N HIS A 25 -0.52 -5.40 11.80
CA HIS A 25 -0.56 -4.87 13.15
C HIS A 25 0.42 -5.60 14.09
N GLU A 26 0.47 -6.94 14.07
CA GLU A 26 1.40 -7.73 14.88
C GLU A 26 2.86 -7.40 14.58
N LYS A 27 3.21 -7.20 13.30
CA LYS A 27 4.55 -6.78 12.89
C LYS A 27 4.91 -5.39 13.38
N LYS A 28 3.97 -4.44 13.33
CA LYS A 28 4.16 -3.09 13.90
C LYS A 28 4.39 -3.16 15.41
N GLU A 29 3.60 -3.92 16.13
CA GLU A 29 3.76 -4.11 17.59
C GLU A 29 5.08 -4.79 17.95
N ALA A 30 5.60 -5.66 17.07
CA ALA A 30 6.91 -6.28 17.20
C ALA A 30 8.08 -5.32 16.89
N GLY A 31 7.80 -4.08 16.45
CA GLY A 31 8.81 -3.09 16.09
C GLY A 31 9.46 -3.30 14.72
N GLU A 32 8.85 -4.09 13.84
CA GLU A 32 9.31 -4.23 12.46
C GLU A 32 9.11 -2.91 11.69
N SER A 33 10.08 -2.55 10.86
CA SER A 33 10.00 -1.36 10.01
C SER A 33 9.07 -1.64 8.81
N ILE A 34 7.87 -1.07 8.85
CA ILE A 34 6.87 -1.17 7.78
C ILE A 34 6.44 0.22 7.35
N VAL A 35 6.44 0.46 6.05
CA VAL A 35 5.79 1.64 5.46
C VAL A 35 4.36 1.26 5.10
N ILE A 36 3.39 1.87 5.76
CA ILE A 36 1.98 1.80 5.33
C ILE A 36 1.76 2.93 4.33
N LEU A 37 1.54 2.57 3.06
CA LEU A 37 1.26 3.52 1.98
C LEU A 37 -0.23 3.48 1.65
N ASP A 38 -0.95 4.53 2.01
CA ASP A 38 -2.36 4.65 1.67
C ASP A 38 -2.46 5.19 0.24
N VAL A 39 -3.05 4.38 -0.66
CA VAL A 39 -3.11 4.70 -2.10
C VAL A 39 -4.47 5.26 -2.52
N ARG A 40 -5.36 5.52 -1.55
CA ARG A 40 -6.67 6.13 -1.75
C ARG A 40 -6.57 7.60 -2.16
N GLU A 41 -7.72 8.17 -2.50
CA GLU A 41 -7.81 9.60 -2.78
C GLU A 41 -7.84 10.44 -1.48
N PRO A 42 -7.42 11.73 -1.52
CA PRO A 42 -7.31 12.56 -0.32
C PRO A 42 -8.62 12.74 0.47
N ASP A 43 -9.76 12.72 -0.20
CA ASP A 43 -11.08 12.83 0.45
C ASP A 43 -11.43 11.57 1.26
N GLU A 44 -11.02 10.38 0.81
CA GLU A 44 -11.15 9.15 1.59
C GLU A 44 -10.20 9.11 2.80
N TRP A 45 -9.00 9.66 2.63
CA TRP A 45 -8.02 9.80 3.71
C TRP A 45 -8.54 10.71 4.84
N GLU A 46 -9.16 11.83 4.49
CA GLU A 46 -9.76 12.77 5.44
C GLU A 46 -10.88 12.14 6.29
N GLN A 47 -11.52 11.07 5.81
CA GLN A 47 -12.56 10.35 6.54
C GLN A 47 -12.01 9.36 7.59
N GLY A 48 -10.72 9.04 7.54
CA GLY A 48 -10.08 8.13 8.47
C GLY A 48 -8.83 7.48 7.88
N VAL A 49 -7.82 7.32 8.72
CA VAL A 49 -6.46 6.92 8.33
C VAL A 49 -5.89 5.96 9.38
N ILE A 50 -5.04 5.03 8.92
CA ILE A 50 -4.22 4.20 9.79
C ILE A 50 -3.08 5.05 10.38
N GLU A 51 -2.92 5.04 11.70
CA GLU A 51 -1.86 5.81 12.37
C GLU A 51 -0.46 5.44 11.84
N GLY A 52 0.29 6.47 11.45
CA GLY A 52 1.63 6.34 10.87
C GLY A 52 1.66 6.01 9.37
N ALA A 53 0.50 5.91 8.71
CA ALA A 53 0.46 5.78 7.25
C ALA A 53 0.94 7.04 6.53
N VAL A 54 1.36 6.88 5.28
CA VAL A 54 1.73 7.96 4.37
C VAL A 54 0.77 7.92 3.17
N LEU A 55 0.12 9.05 2.87
CA LEU A 55 -0.75 9.17 1.71
C LEU A 55 0.05 9.36 0.42
N LEU A 56 -0.13 8.46 -0.54
CA LEU A 56 0.32 8.63 -1.92
C LEU A 56 -0.70 7.99 -2.87
N SER A 57 -1.65 8.79 -3.36
CA SER A 57 -2.71 8.32 -4.24
C SER A 57 -2.15 7.56 -5.45
N ARG A 58 -2.85 6.48 -5.84
CA ARG A 58 -2.40 5.48 -6.82
C ARG A 58 -1.77 6.08 -8.08
N GLY A 59 -2.40 7.10 -8.67
CA GLY A 59 -1.93 7.73 -9.92
C GLY A 59 -0.63 8.54 -9.80
N ARG A 60 -0.04 8.66 -8.61
CA ARG A 60 1.20 9.40 -8.37
C ARG A 60 2.37 8.51 -7.96
N ILE A 61 2.13 7.22 -7.69
CA ILE A 61 3.12 6.30 -7.12
C ILE A 61 4.40 6.29 -7.95
N GLU A 62 4.28 6.04 -9.25
CA GLU A 62 5.42 5.88 -10.17
C GLU A 62 6.28 7.15 -10.26
N SER A 63 5.68 8.32 -10.04
CA SER A 63 6.37 9.61 -10.14
C SER A 63 6.98 10.10 -8.83
N ARG A 64 6.57 9.57 -7.67
CA ARG A 64 6.90 10.16 -6.37
C ARG A 64 7.34 9.17 -5.29
N LEU A 65 7.18 7.86 -5.49
CA LEU A 65 7.49 6.87 -4.47
C LEU A 65 8.94 6.98 -3.98
N GLU A 66 9.90 7.13 -4.91
CA GLU A 66 11.33 7.23 -4.57
C GLU A 66 11.67 8.47 -3.72
N GLU A 67 10.84 9.53 -3.75
CA GLU A 67 11.01 10.71 -2.88
C GLU A 67 10.63 10.40 -1.42
N LEU A 68 9.65 9.51 -1.22
CA LEU A 68 9.09 9.18 0.09
C LEU A 68 9.76 7.95 0.71
N VAL A 69 10.05 6.94 -0.11
CA VAL A 69 10.64 5.66 0.29
C VAL A 69 11.82 5.37 -0.64
N PRO A 70 12.99 6.01 -0.39
CA PRO A 70 14.17 5.84 -1.24
C PRO A 70 14.84 4.47 -1.08
N ASP A 71 14.59 3.79 0.04
CA ASP A 71 15.08 2.45 0.31
C ASP A 71 14.27 1.42 -0.51
N LYS A 72 14.95 0.74 -1.43
CA LYS A 72 14.36 -0.26 -2.33
C LYS A 72 14.05 -1.58 -1.65
N ASP A 73 14.62 -1.81 -0.46
CA ASP A 73 14.38 -3.02 0.34
C ASP A 73 13.32 -2.78 1.42
N ALA A 74 12.75 -1.56 1.51
CA ALA A 74 11.71 -1.23 2.46
C ALA A 74 10.46 -2.10 2.25
N LEU A 75 9.95 -2.69 3.33
CA LEU A 75 8.66 -3.38 3.32
C LEU A 75 7.52 -2.35 3.23
N ILE A 76 6.92 -2.25 2.05
CA ILE A 76 5.77 -1.40 1.79
C ILE A 76 4.50 -2.25 1.80
N VAL A 77 3.51 -1.83 2.57
CA VAL A 77 2.15 -2.39 2.56
C VAL A 77 1.20 -1.30 2.08
N THR A 78 0.57 -1.55 0.93
CA THR A 78 -0.44 -0.64 0.37
C THR A 78 -1.84 -0.99 0.90
N HIS A 79 -2.67 0.02 1.15
CA HIS A 79 -4.10 -0.18 1.38
C HIS A 79 -4.96 0.87 0.66
#